data_AF-A0A6C0E3B0-F1
#
_entry.id   AF-A0A6C0E3B0-F1
#
_cell.length_a   1.000
_cell.length_b   1.000
_cell.length_c   1.000
_cell.angle_alpha   90.00
_cell.angle_beta   90.00
_cell.angle_gamma   90.00
#
_symmetry.space_group_name_H-M   'P 1'
#
loop_
_entity.id
_entity.type
_entity.pdbx_description
1 polymer ?
#
loop_
_entity_poly.entity_id
_entity_poly.type
_entity_poly.pdbx_seq_one_letter_code
_entity_poly.pdbx_strand_id
1 'polypeptide(L)'
;MKLKTMAPLLYPALLSFPRGCISSSKIIINRNLPSCKNCIHFIPYDGTDFGSSLGKCHNYGTKNIISDKIHYEYADNCRQDKTKCGKEGRHFEKELNLPLKKMKHYIKNNWTILLLSTFYLVALPIYISVLLQ
;
A
#
# COMPACT_ATOMS: atom_id res chain seq x y z
N MET A 1 65.88 2.96 -12.74
CA MET A 1 64.59 2.39 -13.16
C MET A 1 63.49 3.35 -12.72
N LYS A 2 62.99 4.21 -13.63
CA LYS A 2 61.98 5.24 -13.35
C LYS A 2 60.64 4.77 -13.91
N LEU A 3 59.67 4.48 -13.06
CA LEU A 3 58.29 4.26 -13.49
C LEU A 3 57.66 5.62 -13.84
N LYS A 4 57.34 5.80 -15.13
CA LYS A 4 56.44 6.88 -15.57
C LYS A 4 55.01 6.39 -15.39
N THR A 5 54.30 7.00 -14.45
CA THR A 5 52.86 6.88 -14.26
C THR A 5 52.14 7.49 -15.46
N MET A 6 51.36 6.68 -16.17
CA MET A 6 50.37 7.13 -17.15
C MET A 6 49.10 7.52 -16.38
N ALA A 7 48.72 8.80 -16.41
CA ALA A 7 47.39 9.24 -16.01
C ALA A 7 46.51 9.29 -17.28
N PRO A 8 45.33 8.64 -17.30
CA PRO A 8 44.41 8.80 -18.40
C PRO A 8 43.65 10.12 -18.27
N LEU A 9 43.60 10.82 -19.39
CA LEU A 9 42.80 11.99 -19.66
C LEU A 9 41.29 11.68 -19.66
N LEU A 10 40.53 12.72 -19.29
CA LEU A 10 39.18 13.04 -19.78
C LEU A 10 38.03 12.13 -19.38
N TYR A 11 37.14 12.62 -18.49
CA TYR A 11 35.68 12.72 -18.76
C TYR A 11 34.98 13.43 -17.57
N PRO A 12 34.50 14.68 -17.73
CA PRO A 12 33.37 15.15 -16.95
C PRO A 12 32.24 15.52 -17.92
N ALA A 13 31.44 14.56 -18.31
CA ALA A 13 30.28 14.78 -19.17
C ALA A 13 29.03 14.07 -18.64
N LEU A 14 28.72 14.17 -17.34
CA LEU A 14 27.47 13.62 -16.77
C LEU A 14 26.99 14.38 -15.51
N LEU A 15 26.86 15.71 -15.57
CA LEU A 15 26.10 16.46 -14.56
C LEU A 15 25.11 17.46 -15.20
N SER A 16 24.43 17.03 -16.26
CA SER A 16 23.12 17.59 -16.60
C SER A 16 22.05 16.69 -15.97
N PHE A 17 21.99 16.67 -14.63
CA PHE A 17 20.80 16.18 -13.95
C PHE A 17 19.62 17.01 -14.46
N PRO A 18 18.62 16.41 -15.14
CA PRO A 18 17.42 17.14 -15.49
C PRO A 18 16.84 17.69 -14.19
N ARG A 19 16.56 18.99 -14.15
CA ARG A 19 15.87 19.65 -13.04
C ARG A 19 14.55 18.90 -12.83
N GLY A 20 14.57 17.93 -11.92
CA GLY A 20 13.39 17.20 -11.51
C GLY A 20 12.37 18.22 -11.05
N CYS A 21 11.20 18.21 -11.68
CA CYS A 21 10.08 19.03 -11.25
C CYS A 21 9.83 18.71 -9.77
N ILE A 22 10.08 19.70 -8.91
CA ILE A 22 9.67 19.63 -7.51
C ILE A 22 8.14 19.57 -7.54
N SER A 23 7.60 18.37 -7.41
CA SER A 23 6.17 18.17 -7.24
C SER A 23 5.75 18.97 -6.01
N SER A 24 4.81 19.92 -6.20
CA SER A 24 4.23 20.70 -5.12
C SER A 24 3.81 19.75 -4.01
N SER A 25 4.42 19.90 -2.83
CA SER A 25 4.18 19.02 -1.69
C SER A 25 2.73 19.19 -1.27
N LYS A 26 1.86 18.27 -1.72
CA LYS A 26 0.46 18.23 -1.31
C LYS A 26 0.42 18.10 0.21
N ILE A 27 0.12 19.19 0.90
CA ILE A 27 0.01 19.21 2.36
C ILE A 27 -1.23 18.42 2.74
N ILE A 28 -1.05 17.27 3.37
CA ILE A 28 -2.14 16.46 3.88
C ILE A 28 -2.67 17.13 5.15
N ILE A 29 -3.77 17.85 5.00
CA ILE A 29 -4.53 18.38 6.14
C ILE A 29 -5.10 17.19 6.91
N ASN A 30 -5.09 17.27 8.24
CA ASN A 30 -5.62 16.24 9.16
C ASN A 30 -4.85 14.92 9.22
N ARG A 31 -3.52 14.93 9.07
CA ARG A 31 -2.66 13.74 9.26
C ARG A 31 -2.88 13.04 10.62
N ASN A 32 -3.29 13.79 11.63
CA ASN A 32 -3.52 13.29 12.99
C ASN A 32 -4.86 12.54 13.14
N LEU A 33 -5.78 12.66 12.17
CA LEU A 33 -7.06 11.97 12.25
C LEU A 33 -6.93 10.53 11.74
N PRO A 34 -7.56 9.55 12.42
CA PRO A 34 -7.49 8.16 12.00
C PRO A 34 -8.22 7.96 10.66
N SER A 35 -7.66 7.13 9.78
CA SER A 35 -8.32 6.74 8.52
C SER A 35 -9.47 5.77 8.77
N CYS A 36 -10.59 5.92 8.04
CA CYS A 36 -11.71 4.98 8.10
C CYS A 36 -11.28 3.54 7.77
N LYS A 37 -10.29 3.33 6.90
CA LYS A 37 -9.75 2.00 6.57
C LYS A 37 -9.15 1.25 7.76
N ASN A 38 -8.80 1.98 8.81
CA ASN A 38 -8.24 1.40 10.04
C ASN A 38 -9.32 1.10 11.09
N CYS A 39 -10.60 1.35 10.78
CA CYS A 39 -11.73 1.14 11.68
C CYS A 39 -12.26 -0.29 11.54
N ILE A 40 -12.70 -0.91 12.64
CA ILE A 40 -13.35 -2.25 12.61
C ILE A 40 -14.66 -2.25 11.80
N HIS A 41 -15.33 -1.10 11.72
CA HIS A 41 -16.63 -0.96 11.05
C HIS A 41 -16.49 -0.71 9.54
N PHE A 42 -15.28 -0.64 9.01
CA PHE A 42 -15.05 -0.37 7.60
C PHE A 42 -15.28 -1.63 6.76
N ILE A 43 -16.12 -1.50 5.73
CA ILE A 43 -16.42 -2.56 4.77
C ILE A 43 -15.73 -2.21 3.45
N PRO A 44 -14.73 -2.99 2.98
CA PRO A 44 -14.10 -2.75 1.69
C PRO A 44 -15.06 -3.01 0.53
N TYR A 45 -14.90 -2.26 -0.58
CA TYR A 45 -15.77 -2.36 -1.75
C TYR A 45 -15.54 -3.64 -2.57
N ASP A 46 -14.27 -3.98 -2.79
CA ASP A 46 -13.78 -5.05 -3.66
C ASP A 46 -13.44 -6.33 -2.89
N GLY A 47 -13.85 -6.42 -1.62
CA GLY A 47 -13.47 -7.51 -0.72
C GLY A 47 -11.98 -7.51 -0.34
N THR A 48 -11.21 -6.50 -0.77
CA THR A 48 -9.84 -6.30 -0.32
C THR A 48 -9.75 -5.07 0.56
N ASP A 49 -9.16 -5.21 1.75
CA ASP A 49 -9.06 -4.13 2.74
C ASP A 49 -8.20 -2.94 2.24
N PHE A 50 -7.49 -3.09 1.12
CA PHE A 50 -6.44 -2.17 0.69
C PHE A 50 -6.60 -1.62 -0.74
N GLY A 51 -7.48 -2.20 -1.57
CA GLY A 51 -7.60 -1.86 -2.99
C GLY A 51 -8.33 -0.56 -3.31
N SER A 52 -9.38 -0.21 -2.56
CA SER A 52 -10.25 0.93 -2.90
C SER A 52 -10.43 1.93 -1.76
N SER A 53 -10.66 3.21 -2.09
CA SER A 53 -11.13 4.23 -1.14
C SER A 53 -12.65 4.22 -0.95
N LEU A 54 -13.39 3.51 -1.81
CA LEU A 54 -14.86 3.52 -1.87
C LEU A 54 -15.53 2.56 -0.86
N GLY A 55 -14.94 2.39 0.32
CA GLY A 55 -15.50 1.50 1.34
C GLY A 55 -16.74 2.09 2.02
N LYS A 56 -17.52 1.20 2.63
CA LYS A 56 -18.75 1.51 3.36
C LYS A 56 -18.53 1.43 4.87
N CYS A 57 -19.47 1.97 5.64
CA CYS A 57 -19.47 1.90 7.09
C CYS A 57 -20.58 0.95 7.56
N HIS A 58 -20.23 -0.04 8.38
CA HIS A 58 -21.20 -1.00 8.94
C HIS A 58 -22.19 -0.35 9.93
N ASN A 59 -21.81 0.77 10.56
CA ASN A 59 -22.66 1.43 11.55
C ASN A 59 -23.83 2.20 10.95
N TYR A 60 -23.77 2.52 9.65
CA TYR A 60 -24.77 3.36 8.99
C TYR A 60 -25.25 2.73 7.70
N GLY A 61 -26.56 2.58 7.60
CA GLY A 61 -27.21 2.04 6.41
C GLY A 61 -28.71 2.03 6.57
N THR A 62 -29.38 1.70 5.48
CA THR A 62 -30.84 1.52 5.45
C THR A 62 -31.18 0.08 5.14
N LYS A 63 -32.09 -0.50 5.91
CA LYS A 63 -32.59 -1.86 5.69
C LYS A 63 -33.88 -1.81 4.89
N ASN A 64 -33.95 -2.55 3.81
CA ASN A 64 -35.18 -2.77 3.08
C ASN A 64 -35.99 -3.86 3.81
N ILE A 65 -37.20 -3.51 4.27
CA ILE A 65 -38.05 -4.39 5.10
C ILE A 65 -38.58 -5.58 4.30
N ILE A 66 -38.78 -5.44 2.98
CA ILE A 66 -39.36 -6.47 2.12
C ILE A 66 -38.30 -7.50 1.70
N SER A 67 -37.12 -7.03 1.29
CA SER A 67 -36.04 -7.90 0.79
C SER A 67 -35.03 -8.31 1.84
N ASP A 68 -35.14 -7.77 3.06
CA ASP A 68 -34.21 -7.93 4.19
C ASP A 68 -32.78 -7.41 3.90
N LYS A 69 -32.53 -6.79 2.74
CA LYS A 69 -31.21 -6.30 2.33
C LYS A 69 -30.84 -5.00 3.03
N ILE A 70 -29.58 -4.91 3.47
CA ILE A 70 -29.02 -3.71 4.10
C ILE A 70 -28.14 -2.96 3.09
N HIS A 71 -28.46 -1.69 2.86
CA HIS A 71 -27.68 -0.77 2.06
C HIS A 71 -26.83 0.11 2.99
N TYR A 72 -25.57 -0.28 3.19
CA TYR A 72 -24.61 0.52 3.95
C TYR A 72 -24.20 1.79 3.20
N GLU A 73 -24.00 2.85 3.96
CA GLU A 73 -23.51 4.13 3.45
C GLU A 73 -21.99 4.14 3.26
N TYR A 74 -21.52 4.98 2.35
CA TYR A 74 -20.09 5.19 2.15
C TYR A 74 -19.43 5.83 3.38
N ALA A 75 -18.23 5.35 3.73
CA ALA A 75 -17.51 5.84 4.90
C ALA A 75 -17.17 7.34 4.80
N ASP A 76 -16.91 7.84 3.59
CA ASP A 76 -16.64 9.25 3.33
C ASP A 76 -17.88 10.12 3.62
N ASN A 77 -19.07 9.66 3.26
CA ASN A 77 -20.33 10.35 3.57
C ASN A 77 -20.55 10.39 5.10
N CYS A 78 -20.26 9.29 5.79
CA CYS A 78 -20.36 9.20 7.25
C CYS A 78 -19.39 10.17 7.96
N ARG A 79 -18.23 10.48 7.36
CA ARG A 79 -17.25 11.46 7.89
C ARG A 79 -17.66 12.91 7.64
N GLN A 80 -18.43 13.16 6.58
CA GLN A 80 -18.93 14.51 6.27
C GLN A 80 -20.12 14.89 7.16
N ASP A 81 -20.91 13.91 7.57
CA ASP A 81 -22.08 14.11 8.41
C ASP A 81 -21.73 14.19 9.91
N LYS A 82 -22.09 15.31 10.55
CA LYS A 82 -21.87 15.54 11.99
C LYS A 82 -22.74 14.66 12.88
N THR A 83 -23.81 14.06 12.38
CA THR A 83 -24.66 13.15 13.17
C THR A 83 -24.11 11.72 13.19
N LYS A 84 -23.22 11.40 12.25
CA LYS A 84 -22.61 10.07 12.08
C LYS A 84 -21.20 10.02 12.68
N CYS A 85 -20.20 9.55 11.93
CA CYS A 85 -18.81 9.57 12.38
C CYS A 85 -18.28 11.00 12.52
N GLY A 86 -18.71 11.92 11.65
CA GLY A 86 -18.20 13.29 11.59
C GLY A 86 -16.69 13.36 11.32
N LYS A 87 -16.15 14.56 11.12
CA LYS A 87 -14.73 14.73 10.74
C LYS A 87 -13.78 14.15 11.77
N GLU A 88 -14.12 14.21 13.05
CA GLU A 88 -13.31 13.71 14.17
C GLU A 88 -13.32 12.18 14.27
N GLY A 89 -14.31 11.49 13.66
CA GLY A 89 -14.45 10.05 13.77
C GLY A 89 -14.96 9.62 15.15
N ARG A 90 -16.09 10.16 15.61
CA ARG A 90 -16.64 9.91 16.95
C ARG A 90 -16.84 8.43 17.28
N HIS A 91 -17.23 7.63 16.29
CA HIS A 91 -17.44 6.18 16.40
C HIS A 91 -16.29 5.39 15.77
N PHE A 92 -15.07 5.93 15.82
CA PHE A 92 -13.88 5.24 15.31
C PHE A 92 -13.38 4.25 16.34
N GLU A 93 -13.31 2.98 15.95
CA GLU A 93 -12.74 1.91 16.74
C GLU A 93 -11.62 1.23 15.96
N LYS A 94 -10.41 1.25 16.52
CA LYS A 94 -9.21 0.78 15.82
C LYS A 94 -9.24 -0.74 15.68
N GLU A 95 -9.06 -1.21 14.45
CA GLU A 95 -8.87 -2.64 14.16
C GLU A 95 -7.50 -3.10 14.67
N LEU A 96 -7.51 -4.09 15.58
CA LEU A 96 -6.31 -4.65 16.18
C LEU A 96 -5.58 -5.59 15.20
N ASN A 97 -6.32 -6.27 14.33
CA ASN A 97 -5.76 -7.24 13.37
C ASN A 97 -5.30 -6.60 12.06
N LEU A 98 -5.24 -5.27 12.00
CA LEU A 98 -4.79 -4.52 10.83
C LEU A 98 -3.39 -4.92 10.32
N PRO A 99 -2.35 -5.10 11.17
CA PRO A 99 -1.03 -5.51 10.68
C PRO A 99 -1.05 -6.90 10.05
N LEU A 100 -1.83 -7.83 10.61
CA LEU A 100 -1.99 -9.18 10.06
C LEU A 100 -2.70 -9.15 8.70
N LYS A 101 -3.77 -8.35 8.56
CA LYS A 101 -4.46 -8.12 7.29
C LYS A 101 -3.51 -7.57 6.22
N LYS A 102 -2.69 -6.58 6.58
CA LYS A 102 -1.67 -6.00 5.67
C LYS A 102 -0.64 -7.02 5.23
N MET A 103 -0.11 -7.80 6.18
CA MET A 103 0.87 -8.85 5.88
C MET A 103 0.26 -9.92 4.96
N LYS A 104 -0.96 -10.39 5.24
CA LYS A 104 -1.68 -11.35 4.39
C LYS A 104 -1.91 -10.81 2.99
N HIS A 105 -2.31 -9.55 2.86
CA HIS A 105 -2.49 -8.90 1.55
C HIS A 105 -1.16 -8.80 0.79
N TYR A 106 -0.09 -8.39 1.46
CA TYR A 106 1.24 -8.29 0.87
C TYR A 106 1.75 -9.65 0.36
N ILE A 107 1.61 -10.72 1.16
CA ILE A 107 1.99 -12.08 0.77
C ILE A 107 1.17 -12.54 -0.43
N LYS A 108 -0.16 -12.34 -0.40
CA LYS A 108 -1.05 -12.74 -1.50
C LYS A 108 -0.68 -12.01 -2.80
N ASN A 109 -0.42 -10.71 -2.74
CA ASN A 109 -0.14 -9.90 -3.93
C ASN A 109 1.24 -10.18 -4.53
N ASN A 110 2.21 -10.58 -3.70
CA ASN A 110 3.59 -10.85 -4.13
C ASN A 110 3.92 -12.35 -4.18
N TRP A 111 2.92 -13.22 -4.13
CA TRP A 111 3.10 -14.67 -4.05
C TRP A 111 3.93 -15.24 -5.21
N THR A 112 3.69 -14.76 -6.43
CA THR A 112 4.45 -15.17 -7.63
C THR A 112 5.93 -14.81 -7.54
N ILE A 113 6.24 -13.61 -7.03
CA ILE A 113 7.62 -13.17 -6.81
C ILE A 113 8.29 -14.04 -5.75
N LEU A 114 7.58 -14.39 -4.67
CA LEU A 114 8.09 -15.28 -3.63
C LEU A 114 8.38 -16.70 -4.16
N LEU A 115 7.53 -17.22 -5.05
CA LEU A 115 7.77 -18.52 -5.69
C LEU A 115 8.95 -18.48 -6.67
N LEU A 116 9.06 -17.42 -7.47
CA LEU A 116 10.16 -17.29 -8.43
C LEU A 116 11.52 -17.08 -7.74
N SER A 117 11.55 -16.31 -6.66
CA SER A 117 12.79 -16.08 -5.91
C SER A 117 13.30 -17.36 -5.22
N THR A 118 12.39 -18.14 -4.64
CA THR A 118 12.74 -19.43 -4.02
C THR A 118 13.21 -20.45 -5.06
N PHE A 119 12.54 -20.53 -6.21
CA PHE A 119 12.99 -21.38 -7.31
C PHE A 119 14.39 -20.98 -7.80
N TYR A 120 14.65 -19.68 -8.00
CA TYR A 120 15.96 -19.19 -8.42
C TYR A 120 17.07 -19.56 -7.42
N LEU A 121 16.83 -19.37 -6.11
CA LEU A 121 17.81 -19.67 -5.06
C LEU A 121 18.16 -21.17 -4.96
N VAL A 122 17.25 -22.06 -5.35
CA VAL A 122 17.48 -23.52 -5.32
C VAL A 122 18.03 -24.03 -6.65
N ALA A 123 17.49 -23.57 -7.78
CA ALA A 123 17.88 -24.05 -9.11
C ALA A 123 19.27 -23.55 -9.55
N LEU A 124 19.62 -22.31 -9.22
CA LEU A 124 20.93 -21.72 -9.57
C LEU A 124 22.13 -22.51 -9.01
N PRO A 125 22.21 -22.85 -7.72
CA PRO A 125 23.35 -23.60 -7.20
C PRO A 125 23.44 -25.03 -7.78
N ILE A 126 22.30 -25.68 -8.02
CA ILE A 126 22.27 -27.00 -8.66
C ILE A 126 22.85 -26.90 -10.08
N TYR A 127 22.41 -25.91 -10.85
CA TYR A 127 22.93 -25.68 -12.20
C TYR A 127 24.44 -25.42 -12.21
N ILE A 128 24.95 -24.58 -11.30
CA ILE A 128 26.38 -24.31 -11.16
C ILE A 128 27.15 -25.61 -10.83
N SER A 129 26.61 -26.44 -9.94
CA SER A 129 27.28 -27.70 -9.56
C SER A 129 27.41 -28.70 -10.71
N VAL A 130 26.43 -28.75 -11.63
CA VAL A 130 26.47 -29.60 -12.83
C VAL A 130 27.45 -29.05 -13.87
N LEU A 131 27.53 -27.72 -14.03
CA LEU A 131 28.42 -27.10 -15.01
C LEU A 131 29.92 -27.22 -14.64
N LEU A 132 30.22 -27.46 -13.36
CA LEU A 132 31.57 -27.66 -12.85
C LEU A 132 32.06 -29.12 -12.92
N GLN A 133 31.21 -30.06 -13.33
CA GLN A 133 31.56 -31.47 -13.58
C GLN A 133 31.93 -31.70 -15.04
#